data_AF-A0A3R7L3V1-F1
#
_entry.id   AF-A0A3R7L3V1-F1
#
_cell.length_a   1.000
_cell.length_b   1.000
_cell.length_c   1.000
_cell.angle_alpha   90.00
_cell.angle_beta   90.00
_cell.angle_gamma   90.00
#
_symmetry.space_group_name_H-M   'P 1'
#
loop_
_entity.id
_entity.type
_entity.pdbx_description
1 polymer ?
#
loop_
_entity_poly.entity_id
_entity_poly.type
_entity_poly.pdbx_seq_one_letter_code
_entity_poly.pdbx_strand_id
1 'polypeptide(L)'
;MSHDSALTQTLDETGVERFAFSYLLRRVETAMRVQYGSKRVFVTACKDIGQLWSALDSSVVGNDEYQALLPLWTQFLKEGLLFMTSESPLLCARAFLESVVVSASCSTVKDVSSITAANTACVGEIISRLLSEMSQLTSTLSSLIPPLGHLQEVRRVIELLQEYQLASAGNVSSPSTTKLVEAYNALVERYASMFVEEVAFPSYWNLDLDKSSLLLVNGVHPAIYFCFMSLVRLVQWCGYRVHMIDDVPCRQIVAHVWESGALVVAAVAEERELSESLKKQLQLDTMHFVLFARMFRKFVGERLFGVVSCSLLRLLESVARRLQPNPDSSGVFIPTTDAFEMDIWNVPPVEASEWAGTFDANGRKKTDAFVPWSEEFIRAPYVRKAQMPPNGWQYISFRNL
;
A
#
# COMPACT_ATOMS: atom_id res chain seq x y z
N MET A 1 -60.81 -34.17 8.13
CA MET A 1 -59.54 -34.38 7.43
C MET A 1 -58.74 -33.09 7.54
N SER A 2 -57.85 -33.00 8.52
CA SER A 2 -56.84 -31.95 8.60
C SER A 2 -55.49 -32.57 8.25
N HIS A 3 -54.82 -31.97 7.27
CA HIS A 3 -53.40 -32.20 7.00
C HIS A 3 -52.61 -31.37 8.00
N ASP A 4 -52.23 -31.98 9.12
CA ASP A 4 -51.13 -31.45 9.94
C ASP A 4 -49.86 -32.20 9.60
N SER A 5 -48.94 -31.41 9.07
CA SER A 5 -47.61 -31.75 8.58
C SER A 5 -46.77 -32.44 9.66
N ALA A 6 -46.32 -33.65 9.38
CA ALA A 6 -45.39 -34.42 10.22
C ALA A 6 -43.95 -33.86 10.24
N LEU A 7 -43.73 -32.60 9.84
CA LEU A 7 -42.41 -31.94 9.76
C LEU A 7 -42.07 -31.06 10.98
N THR A 8 -42.93 -30.96 11.97
CA THR A 8 -42.67 -30.22 13.22
C THR A 8 -42.37 -31.13 14.42
N GLN A 9 -41.71 -32.27 14.17
CA GLN A 9 -41.03 -33.01 15.24
C GLN A 9 -39.65 -32.37 15.48
N THR A 10 -39.66 -31.38 16.39
CA THR A 10 -38.58 -31.02 17.32
C THR A 10 -37.16 -31.36 16.87
N LEU A 11 -36.53 -30.46 16.10
CA LEU A 11 -35.08 -30.34 16.11
C LEU A 11 -34.71 -29.64 17.43
N ASP A 12 -33.96 -30.31 18.27
CA ASP A 12 -33.17 -29.67 19.32
C ASP A 12 -32.13 -28.72 18.69
N GLU A 13 -31.54 -27.82 19.48
CA GLU A 13 -30.52 -26.86 18.99
C GLU A 13 -29.40 -27.59 18.21
N THR A 14 -29.02 -28.78 18.67
CA THR A 14 -28.04 -29.67 18.03
C THR A 14 -28.52 -30.26 16.70
N GLY A 15 -29.81 -30.58 16.53
CA GLY A 15 -30.39 -31.07 15.29
C GLY A 15 -30.42 -30.02 14.18
N VAL A 16 -30.69 -28.75 14.52
CA VAL A 16 -30.62 -27.62 13.57
C VAL A 16 -29.18 -27.38 13.13
N GLU A 17 -28.23 -27.44 14.07
CA GLU A 17 -26.80 -27.26 13.81
C GLU A 17 -26.21 -28.39 12.95
N ARG A 18 -26.64 -29.64 13.16
CA ARG A 18 -26.28 -30.79 12.30
C ARG A 18 -26.84 -30.69 10.89
N PHE A 19 -28.09 -30.23 10.75
CA PHE A 19 -28.68 -29.98 9.44
C PHE A 19 -27.92 -28.87 8.69
N ALA A 20 -27.53 -27.81 9.40
CA ALA A 20 -26.69 -26.75 8.85
C ALA A 20 -25.31 -27.29 8.41
N PHE A 21 -24.66 -28.14 9.22
CA PHE A 21 -23.36 -28.75 8.89
C PHE A 21 -23.44 -29.60 7.62
N SER A 22 -24.36 -30.55 7.56
CA SER A 22 -24.53 -31.44 6.40
C SER A 22 -24.90 -30.67 5.12
N TYR A 23 -25.69 -29.60 5.23
CA TYR A 23 -26.01 -28.71 4.12
C TYR A 23 -24.78 -27.96 3.60
N LEU A 24 -23.98 -27.36 4.49
CA LEU A 24 -22.73 -26.68 4.12
C LEU A 24 -21.73 -27.65 3.50
N LEU A 25 -21.56 -28.84 4.08
CA LEU A 25 -20.68 -29.90 3.56
C LEU A 25 -21.05 -30.26 2.11
N ARG A 26 -22.34 -30.51 1.85
CA ARG A 26 -22.85 -30.84 0.50
C ARG A 26 -22.69 -29.68 -0.49
N ARG A 27 -22.82 -28.43 -0.02
CA ARG A 27 -22.59 -27.24 -0.87
C ARG A 27 -21.14 -27.14 -1.30
N VAL A 28 -20.19 -27.35 -0.37
CA VAL A 28 -18.76 -27.36 -0.70
C VAL A 28 -18.43 -28.49 -1.67
N GLU A 29 -18.92 -29.72 -1.41
CA GLU A 29 -18.75 -30.84 -2.34
C GLU A 29 -19.26 -30.53 -3.75
N THR A 30 -20.47 -29.96 -3.84
CA THR A 30 -21.10 -29.64 -5.13
C THR A 30 -20.30 -28.58 -5.86
N ALA A 31 -19.82 -27.55 -5.15
CA ALA A 31 -18.97 -26.51 -5.72
C ALA A 31 -17.68 -27.11 -6.29
N MET A 32 -17.00 -27.99 -5.56
CA MET A 32 -15.78 -28.63 -6.03
C MET A 32 -15.98 -29.54 -7.23
N ARG A 33 -17.09 -30.30 -7.30
CA ARG A 33 -17.38 -31.22 -8.42
C ARG A 33 -17.45 -30.51 -9.77
N VAL A 34 -17.86 -29.24 -9.78
CA VAL A 34 -17.92 -28.41 -11.00
C VAL A 34 -16.76 -27.41 -11.07
N GLN A 35 -15.67 -27.69 -10.34
CA GLN A 35 -14.47 -26.85 -10.28
C GLN A 35 -14.80 -25.39 -9.94
N TYR A 36 -15.75 -25.19 -9.03
CA TYR A 36 -16.34 -23.94 -8.57
C TYR A 36 -17.08 -23.13 -9.66
N GLY A 37 -16.66 -23.15 -10.91
CA GLY A 37 -17.32 -22.50 -12.06
C GLY A 37 -17.31 -20.97 -12.05
N SER A 38 -16.99 -20.33 -10.92
CA SER A 38 -16.75 -18.89 -10.81
C SER A 38 -16.05 -18.51 -9.50
N LYS A 39 -15.37 -17.36 -9.48
CA LYS A 39 -14.78 -16.79 -8.26
C LYS A 39 -15.79 -16.66 -7.11
N ARG A 40 -17.03 -16.25 -7.40
CA ARG A 40 -18.06 -16.06 -6.36
C ARG A 40 -18.39 -17.38 -5.65
N VAL A 41 -18.52 -18.46 -6.43
CA VAL A 41 -18.78 -19.79 -5.88
C VAL A 41 -17.58 -20.28 -5.08
N PHE A 42 -16.35 -20.06 -5.57
CA PHE A 42 -15.13 -20.38 -4.84
C PHE A 42 -15.06 -19.68 -3.47
N VAL A 43 -15.21 -18.34 -3.45
CA VAL A 43 -15.22 -17.55 -2.20
C VAL A 43 -16.31 -18.03 -1.24
N THR A 44 -17.48 -18.38 -1.77
CA THR A 44 -18.58 -18.91 -0.96
C THR A 44 -18.20 -20.27 -0.35
N ALA A 45 -17.59 -21.16 -1.13
CA ALA A 45 -17.11 -22.45 -0.65
C ALA A 45 -16.00 -22.31 0.41
N CYS A 46 -15.06 -21.37 0.25
CA CYS A 46 -14.07 -21.03 1.27
C CYS A 46 -14.70 -20.56 2.58
N LYS A 47 -15.77 -19.76 2.50
CA LYS A 47 -16.50 -19.32 3.68
C LYS A 47 -17.25 -20.48 4.34
N ASP A 48 -17.95 -21.29 3.54
CA ASP A 48 -18.73 -22.42 4.02
C ASP A 48 -17.82 -23.47 4.70
N ILE A 49 -16.65 -23.78 4.13
CA ILE A 49 -15.69 -24.72 4.74
C ILE A 49 -15.04 -24.14 6.02
N GLY A 50 -14.79 -22.83 6.07
CA GLY A 50 -14.35 -22.16 7.30
C GLY A 50 -15.39 -22.26 8.42
N GLN A 51 -16.68 -22.11 8.09
CA GLN A 51 -17.77 -22.31 9.05
C GLN A 51 -17.84 -23.75 9.57
N LEU A 52 -17.60 -24.75 8.71
CA LEU A 52 -17.54 -26.15 9.13
C LEU A 52 -16.42 -26.39 10.15
N TRP A 53 -15.24 -25.82 9.93
CA TRP A 53 -14.12 -25.87 10.88
C TRP A 53 -14.42 -25.16 12.20
N SER A 54 -15.04 -23.98 12.14
CA SER A 54 -15.45 -23.24 13.34
C SER A 54 -16.51 -23.98 14.16
N ALA A 55 -17.46 -24.65 13.50
CA ALA A 55 -18.50 -25.43 14.17
C ALA A 55 -17.91 -26.61 14.95
N LEU A 56 -16.89 -27.28 14.39
CA LEU A 56 -16.17 -28.35 15.09
C LEU A 56 -15.46 -27.85 16.36
N ASP A 57 -14.86 -26.66 16.33
CA ASP A 57 -14.17 -26.10 17.48
C ASP A 57 -15.12 -25.72 18.64
N SER A 58 -16.32 -25.25 18.30
CA SER A 58 -17.36 -24.90 19.28
C SER A 58 -18.04 -26.09 19.98
N SER A 59 -17.61 -27.34 19.72
CA SER A 59 -18.22 -28.57 20.24
C SER A 59 -19.71 -28.75 19.90
N VAL A 60 -20.18 -28.01 18.90
CA VAL A 60 -21.57 -28.03 18.39
C VAL A 60 -21.89 -29.32 17.63
N VAL A 61 -20.86 -29.99 17.10
CA VAL A 61 -20.99 -31.18 16.24
C VAL A 61 -20.12 -32.34 16.75
N GLY A 62 -20.52 -33.57 16.40
CA GLY A 62 -19.95 -34.81 16.93
C GLY A 62 -18.78 -35.38 16.11
N ASN A 63 -18.39 -36.61 16.44
CA ASN A 63 -17.27 -37.30 15.80
C ASN A 63 -17.54 -37.69 14.33
N ASP A 64 -18.79 -37.91 13.95
CA ASP A 64 -19.17 -38.33 12.60
C ASP A 64 -19.00 -37.18 11.59
N GLU A 65 -19.34 -35.97 12.02
CA GLU A 65 -19.14 -34.73 11.25
C GLU A 65 -17.63 -34.44 11.04
N TYR A 66 -16.80 -34.70 12.05
CA TYR A 66 -15.34 -34.63 11.92
C TYR A 66 -14.81 -35.63 10.87
N GLN A 67 -15.27 -36.89 10.93
CA GLN A 67 -14.87 -37.92 9.97
C GLN A 67 -15.30 -37.61 8.53
N ALA A 68 -16.42 -36.90 8.36
CA ALA A 68 -16.87 -36.44 7.04
C ALA A 68 -16.07 -35.24 6.51
N LEU A 69 -15.65 -34.32 7.38
CA LEU A 69 -14.88 -33.13 6.98
C LEU A 69 -13.44 -33.47 6.59
N LEU A 70 -12.81 -34.43 7.27
CA LEU A 70 -11.40 -34.77 7.07
C LEU A 70 -11.00 -35.12 5.61
N PRO A 71 -11.68 -36.06 4.92
CA PRO A 71 -11.38 -36.35 3.52
C PRO A 71 -11.74 -35.17 2.60
N LEU A 72 -12.82 -34.45 2.91
CA LEU A 72 -13.25 -33.29 2.16
C LEU A 72 -12.21 -32.18 2.20
N TRP A 73 -11.59 -31.94 3.35
CA TRP A 73 -10.59 -30.89 3.53
C TRP A 73 -9.39 -31.07 2.60
N THR A 74 -8.83 -32.28 2.56
CA THR A 74 -7.68 -32.56 1.69
C THR A 74 -8.03 -32.37 0.22
N GLN A 75 -9.24 -32.78 -0.19
CA GLN A 75 -9.73 -32.56 -1.54
C GLN A 75 -9.96 -31.07 -1.82
N PHE A 76 -10.54 -30.34 -0.87
CA PHE A 76 -10.78 -28.90 -0.95
C PHE A 76 -9.48 -28.11 -1.14
N LEU A 77 -8.44 -28.43 -0.38
CA LEU A 77 -7.13 -27.80 -0.54
C LEU A 77 -6.58 -28.01 -1.96
N LYS A 78 -6.66 -29.24 -2.48
CA LYS A 78 -6.17 -29.57 -3.82
C LYS A 78 -6.94 -28.86 -4.93
N GLU A 79 -8.27 -28.97 -4.92
CA GLU A 79 -9.13 -28.36 -5.94
C GLU A 79 -9.09 -26.82 -5.86
N GLY A 80 -8.98 -26.27 -4.65
CA GLY A 80 -8.84 -24.83 -4.45
C GLY A 80 -7.54 -24.26 -5.04
N LEU A 81 -6.41 -24.97 -4.85
CA LEU A 81 -5.14 -24.60 -5.49
C LEU A 81 -5.23 -24.65 -7.03
N LEU A 82 -5.89 -25.67 -7.58
CA LEU A 82 -6.11 -25.79 -9.02
C LEU A 82 -6.93 -24.61 -9.55
N PHE A 83 -8.07 -24.31 -8.92
CA PHE A 83 -8.94 -23.21 -9.32
C PHE A 83 -8.24 -21.84 -9.22
N MET A 84 -7.49 -21.62 -8.15
CA MET A 84 -6.69 -20.41 -7.96
C MET A 84 -5.66 -20.21 -9.10
N THR A 85 -5.17 -21.31 -9.68
CA THR A 85 -4.25 -21.28 -10.84
C THR A 85 -4.95 -20.84 -12.12
N SER A 86 -6.20 -21.26 -12.34
CA SER A 86 -6.94 -20.99 -13.58
C SER A 86 -7.54 -19.59 -13.65
N GLU A 87 -7.73 -18.95 -12.49
CA GLU A 87 -8.29 -17.60 -12.39
C GLU A 87 -7.17 -16.56 -12.13
N SER A 88 -7.09 -16.00 -10.93
CA SER A 88 -5.99 -15.15 -10.47
C SER A 88 -5.68 -15.50 -9.00
N PRO A 89 -4.43 -15.90 -8.69
CA PRO A 89 -4.02 -16.17 -7.32
C PRO A 89 -4.28 -15.02 -6.35
N LEU A 90 -3.95 -13.78 -6.72
CA LEU A 90 -4.19 -12.58 -5.92
C LEU A 90 -5.65 -12.40 -5.52
N LEU A 91 -6.56 -12.69 -6.45
CA LEU A 91 -7.99 -12.49 -6.24
C LEU A 91 -8.64 -13.58 -5.39
N CYS A 92 -8.00 -14.74 -5.24
CA CYS A 92 -8.56 -15.92 -4.59
C CYS A 92 -7.86 -16.26 -3.25
N ALA A 93 -6.56 -15.94 -3.14
CA ALA A 93 -5.71 -16.35 -2.02
C ALA A 93 -6.26 -15.92 -0.67
N ARG A 94 -6.82 -14.72 -0.55
CA ARG A 94 -7.40 -14.22 0.70
C ARG A 94 -8.49 -15.14 1.25
N ALA A 95 -9.56 -15.35 0.49
CA ALA A 95 -10.69 -16.17 0.93
C ALA A 95 -10.24 -17.61 1.23
N PHE A 96 -9.30 -18.12 0.44
CA PHE A 96 -8.76 -19.44 0.65
C PHE A 96 -7.95 -19.55 1.94
N LEU A 97 -7.04 -18.60 2.19
CA LEU A 97 -6.23 -18.54 3.41
C LEU A 97 -7.07 -18.33 4.67
N GLU A 98 -8.14 -17.53 4.63
CA GLU A 98 -9.07 -17.37 5.76
C GLU A 98 -9.58 -18.75 6.23
N SER A 99 -9.94 -19.65 5.30
CA SER A 99 -10.38 -21.00 5.65
C SER A 99 -9.26 -21.87 6.26
N VAL A 100 -8.02 -21.70 5.80
CA VAL A 100 -6.85 -22.42 6.32
C VAL A 100 -6.46 -21.93 7.72
N VAL A 101 -6.56 -20.62 7.98
CA VAL A 101 -6.35 -20.02 9.31
C VAL A 101 -7.37 -20.55 10.32
N VAL A 102 -8.64 -20.62 9.93
CA VAL A 102 -9.69 -21.18 10.80
C VAL A 102 -9.45 -22.66 11.09
N SER A 103 -9.04 -23.43 10.08
CA SER A 103 -8.64 -24.85 10.28
C SER A 103 -7.46 -24.99 11.24
N ALA A 104 -6.44 -24.14 11.11
CA ALA A 104 -5.25 -24.18 11.98
C ALA A 104 -5.54 -23.78 13.42
N SER A 105 -6.52 -22.89 13.63
CA SER A 105 -6.95 -22.45 14.96
C SER A 105 -7.89 -23.45 15.67
N CYS A 106 -8.33 -24.51 14.98
CA CYS A 106 -9.25 -25.49 15.55
C CYS A 106 -8.54 -26.38 16.59
N SER A 107 -8.96 -26.25 17.85
CA SER A 107 -8.40 -26.97 19.00
C SER A 107 -8.93 -28.40 19.16
N THR A 108 -10.05 -28.71 18.49
CA THR A 108 -10.78 -30.00 18.62
C THR A 108 -10.28 -31.08 17.65
N VAL A 109 -9.25 -30.79 16.85
CA VAL A 109 -8.70 -31.70 15.83
C VAL A 109 -7.97 -32.89 16.48
N LYS A 110 -8.34 -34.12 16.09
CA LYS A 110 -7.70 -35.36 16.58
C LYS A 110 -6.41 -35.70 15.82
N ASP A 111 -6.38 -35.45 14.50
CA ASP A 111 -5.24 -35.72 13.62
C ASP A 111 -4.43 -34.45 13.31
N VAL A 112 -3.98 -33.77 14.37
CA VAL A 112 -3.33 -32.45 14.30
C VAL A 112 -2.15 -32.46 13.31
N SER A 113 -1.34 -33.52 13.29
CA SER A 113 -0.15 -33.60 12.44
C SER A 113 -0.48 -33.66 10.93
N SER A 114 -1.52 -34.40 10.54
CA SER A 114 -1.93 -34.54 9.14
C SER A 114 -2.57 -33.26 8.60
N ILE A 115 -3.46 -32.65 9.38
CA ILE A 115 -4.08 -31.36 9.05
C ILE A 115 -3.02 -30.26 8.95
N THR A 116 -2.10 -30.19 9.93
CA THR A 116 -1.02 -29.20 9.93
C THR A 116 -0.11 -29.35 8.72
N ALA A 117 0.23 -30.59 8.34
CA ALA A 117 1.04 -30.86 7.15
C ALA A 117 0.33 -30.44 5.86
N ALA A 118 -0.97 -30.75 5.72
CA ALA A 118 -1.78 -30.36 4.57
C ALA A 118 -1.92 -28.84 4.45
N ASN A 119 -2.19 -28.16 5.57
CA ASN A 119 -2.29 -26.70 5.64
C ASN A 119 -0.95 -26.04 5.27
N THR A 120 0.16 -26.55 5.81
CA THR A 120 1.49 -26.02 5.53
C THR A 120 1.88 -26.19 4.06
N ALA A 121 1.59 -27.35 3.46
CA ALA A 121 1.80 -27.58 2.04
C ALA A 121 0.95 -26.63 1.17
N CYS A 122 -0.33 -26.43 1.52
CA CYS A 122 -1.21 -25.51 0.83
C CYS A 122 -0.71 -24.05 0.91
N VAL A 123 -0.34 -23.59 2.11
CA VAL A 123 0.22 -22.25 2.32
C VAL A 123 1.49 -22.04 1.50
N GLY A 124 2.39 -23.03 1.46
CA GLY A 124 3.59 -22.99 0.63
C GLY A 124 3.29 -22.79 -0.86
N GLU A 125 2.30 -23.50 -1.38
CA GLU A 125 1.83 -23.37 -2.77
C GLU A 125 1.17 -22.01 -3.03
N ILE A 126 0.35 -21.50 -2.11
CA ILE A 126 -0.26 -20.16 -2.21
C ILE A 126 0.83 -19.09 -2.30
N ILE A 127 1.82 -19.13 -1.40
CA ILE A 127 2.92 -18.16 -1.41
C ILE A 127 3.72 -18.24 -2.72
N SER A 128 4.06 -19.44 -3.18
CA SER A 128 4.78 -19.64 -4.45
C SER A 128 4.06 -19.00 -5.64
N ARG A 129 2.74 -19.17 -5.71
CA ARG A 129 1.91 -18.62 -6.80
C ARG A 129 1.80 -17.10 -6.73
N LEU A 130 1.61 -16.55 -5.53
CA LEU A 130 1.59 -15.11 -5.32
C LEU A 130 2.93 -14.46 -5.66
N LEU A 131 4.04 -15.09 -5.29
CA LEU A 131 5.38 -14.63 -5.67
C LEU A 131 5.54 -14.56 -7.19
N SER A 132 5.07 -15.58 -7.91
CA SER A 132 5.10 -15.62 -9.37
C SER A 132 4.25 -14.50 -9.98
N GLU A 133 3.01 -14.35 -9.54
CA GLU A 133 2.09 -13.32 -10.04
C GLU A 133 2.61 -11.90 -9.73
N MET A 134 3.17 -11.68 -8.54
CA MET A 134 3.76 -10.40 -8.18
C MET A 134 5.02 -10.09 -8.98
N SER A 135 5.90 -11.07 -9.19
CA SER A 135 7.09 -10.89 -10.04
C SER A 135 6.69 -10.55 -11.48
N GLN A 136 5.63 -11.18 -12.00
CA GLN A 136 5.07 -10.86 -13.31
C GLN A 136 4.48 -9.44 -13.33
N LEU A 137 3.69 -9.06 -12.32
CA LEU A 137 3.13 -7.71 -12.22
C LEU A 137 4.23 -6.65 -12.15
N THR A 138 5.29 -6.87 -11.36
CA THR A 138 6.42 -5.95 -11.26
C THR A 138 7.15 -5.78 -12.60
N SER A 139 7.41 -6.88 -13.32
CA SER A 139 8.16 -6.86 -14.57
C SER A 139 7.37 -6.35 -15.78
N THR A 140 6.05 -6.55 -15.79
CA THR A 140 5.17 -6.11 -16.90
C THR A 140 4.53 -4.75 -16.66
N LEU A 141 4.90 -4.09 -15.55
CA LEU A 141 4.32 -2.83 -15.17
C LEU A 141 4.65 -1.72 -16.18
N SER A 142 3.60 -1.08 -16.71
CA SER A 142 3.67 0.02 -17.67
C SER A 142 2.73 1.20 -17.37
N SER A 143 1.89 1.09 -16.33
CA SER A 143 0.89 2.10 -15.97
C SER A 143 1.34 2.98 -14.81
N LEU A 144 1.23 4.30 -14.96
CA LEU A 144 1.42 5.28 -13.88
C LEU A 144 0.31 5.24 -12.82
N ILE A 145 -0.81 4.60 -13.11
CA ILE A 145 -1.90 4.39 -12.14
C ILE A 145 -1.56 3.13 -11.32
N PRO A 146 -1.35 3.26 -10.00
CA PRO A 146 -1.07 2.10 -9.16
C PRO A 146 -2.32 1.24 -8.95
N PRO A 147 -2.20 -0.10 -8.98
CA PRO A 147 -3.29 -1.05 -8.78
C PRO A 147 -3.52 -1.23 -7.28
N LEU A 148 -3.95 -0.15 -6.60
CA LEU A 148 -4.12 -0.13 -5.15
C LEU A 148 -4.93 -1.31 -4.62
N GLY A 149 -5.95 -1.77 -5.37
CA GLY A 149 -6.72 -2.95 -5.01
C GLY A 149 -5.90 -4.24 -4.95
N HIS A 150 -4.97 -4.46 -5.89
CA HIS A 150 -4.10 -5.65 -5.86
C HIS A 150 -3.12 -5.57 -4.69
N LEU A 151 -2.52 -4.39 -4.44
CA LEU A 151 -1.61 -4.18 -3.31
C LEU A 151 -2.32 -4.41 -1.95
N GLN A 152 -3.57 -3.97 -1.83
CA GLN A 152 -4.40 -4.20 -0.65
C GLN A 152 -4.68 -5.69 -0.42
N GLU A 153 -4.99 -6.44 -1.48
CA GLU A 153 -5.23 -7.87 -1.36
C GLU A 153 -3.94 -8.63 -0.97
N VAL A 154 -2.78 -8.28 -1.56
CA VAL A 154 -1.48 -8.85 -1.12
C VAL A 154 -1.23 -8.59 0.36
N ARG A 155 -1.46 -7.35 0.81
CA ARG A 155 -1.24 -6.99 2.20
C ARG A 155 -2.14 -7.79 3.15
N ARG A 156 -3.43 -7.92 2.83
CA ARG A 156 -4.37 -8.74 3.61
C ARG A 156 -3.95 -10.20 3.65
N VAL A 157 -3.43 -10.73 2.54
CA VAL A 157 -2.85 -12.07 2.50
C VAL A 157 -1.64 -12.18 3.44
N ILE A 158 -0.73 -11.20 3.44
CA ILE A 158 0.41 -11.18 4.37
C ILE A 158 -0.06 -11.19 5.83
N GLU A 159 -1.09 -10.42 6.16
CA GLU A 159 -1.69 -10.40 7.51
C GLU A 159 -2.28 -11.78 7.88
N LEU A 160 -3.02 -12.42 6.98
CA LEU A 160 -3.53 -13.79 7.18
C LEU A 160 -2.42 -14.84 7.33
N LEU A 161 -1.30 -14.68 6.61
CA LEU A 161 -0.14 -15.57 6.77
C LEU A 161 0.52 -15.41 8.14
N GLN A 162 0.55 -14.19 8.69
CA GLN A 162 1.01 -13.94 10.06
C GLN A 162 0.06 -14.57 11.08
N GLU A 163 -1.25 -14.44 10.89
CA GLU A 163 -2.26 -15.10 11.73
C GLU A 163 -2.11 -16.62 11.68
N TYR A 164 -1.92 -17.20 10.49
CA TYR A 164 -1.66 -18.64 10.33
C TYR A 164 -0.41 -19.10 11.10
N GLN A 165 0.68 -18.33 11.05
CA GLN A 165 1.90 -18.65 11.80
C GLN A 165 1.65 -18.67 13.31
N LEU A 166 0.91 -17.69 13.83
CA LEU A 166 0.53 -17.65 15.25
C LEU A 166 -0.36 -18.83 15.65
N ALA A 167 -1.30 -19.23 14.78
CA ALA A 167 -2.18 -20.37 15.03
C ALA A 167 -1.47 -21.73 14.97
N SER A 168 -0.48 -21.88 14.08
CA SER A 168 0.17 -23.16 13.76
C SER A 168 1.26 -23.61 14.76
N ALA A 169 1.33 -23.03 15.97
CA ALA A 169 2.33 -23.31 17.02
C ALA A 169 3.82 -23.11 16.59
N GLY A 170 4.08 -22.66 15.36
CA GLY A 170 5.39 -22.32 14.83
C GLY A 170 5.64 -20.82 14.93
N ASN A 171 6.23 -20.36 16.04
CA ASN A 171 6.49 -18.94 16.30
C ASN A 171 7.59 -18.29 15.42
N VAL A 172 7.95 -18.89 14.28
CA VAL A 172 9.03 -18.39 13.41
C VAL A 172 8.46 -18.00 12.06
N SER A 173 8.67 -16.74 11.66
CA SER A 173 8.34 -16.25 10.33
C SER A 173 8.94 -17.16 9.26
N SER A 174 8.09 -17.72 8.40
CA SER A 174 8.52 -18.54 7.27
C SER A 174 9.39 -17.70 6.30
N PRO A 175 10.56 -18.20 5.86
CA PRO A 175 11.37 -17.54 4.83
C PRO A 175 10.59 -17.21 3.55
N SER A 176 9.56 -18.01 3.23
CA SER A 176 8.71 -17.77 2.06
C SER A 176 7.77 -16.58 2.27
N THR A 177 7.29 -16.35 3.49
CA THR A 177 6.48 -15.16 3.83
C THR A 177 7.32 -13.90 3.75
N THR A 178 8.59 -13.95 4.20
CA THR A 178 9.53 -12.84 4.02
C THR A 178 9.73 -12.50 2.54
N LYS A 179 9.94 -13.49 1.68
CA LYS A 179 10.03 -13.27 0.23
C LYS A 179 8.79 -12.62 -0.37
N LEU A 180 7.58 -12.95 0.14
CA LEU A 180 6.35 -12.32 -0.34
C LEU A 180 6.27 -10.84 0.05
N VAL A 181 6.71 -10.50 1.27
CA VAL A 181 6.85 -9.11 1.72
C VAL A 181 7.87 -8.36 0.86
N GLU A 182 9.00 -8.97 0.56
CA GLU A 182 10.02 -8.39 -0.34
C GLU A 182 9.46 -8.14 -1.73
N ALA A 183 8.75 -9.12 -2.32
CA ALA A 183 8.11 -8.95 -3.62
C ALA A 183 7.04 -7.84 -3.61
N TYR A 184 6.34 -7.66 -2.48
CA TYR A 184 5.34 -6.59 -2.30
C TYR A 184 6.01 -5.24 -2.30
N ASN A 185 7.08 -5.08 -1.52
CA ASN A 185 7.85 -3.85 -1.47
C ASN A 185 8.49 -3.55 -2.83
N ALA A 186 9.04 -4.55 -3.52
CA ALA A 186 9.60 -4.38 -4.87
C ALA A 186 8.55 -3.89 -5.89
N LEU A 187 7.31 -4.38 -5.80
CA LEU A 187 6.22 -3.89 -6.64
C LEU A 187 5.90 -2.42 -6.33
N VAL A 188 5.77 -2.08 -5.04
CA VAL A 188 5.53 -0.69 -4.57
C VAL A 188 6.66 0.25 -5.02
N GLU A 189 7.91 -0.17 -4.82
CA GLU A 189 9.11 0.56 -5.26
C GLU A 189 9.10 0.75 -6.76
N ARG A 190 8.80 -0.29 -7.55
CA ARG A 190 8.72 -0.16 -9.02
C ARG A 190 7.67 0.86 -9.47
N TYR A 191 6.50 0.91 -8.83
CA TYR A 191 5.51 1.97 -9.09
C TYR A 191 6.05 3.36 -8.79
N ALA A 192 6.69 3.52 -7.63
CA ALA A 192 7.27 4.79 -7.24
C ALA A 192 8.40 5.20 -8.19
N SER A 193 9.29 4.28 -8.57
CA SER A 193 10.36 4.51 -9.53
C SER A 193 9.82 4.91 -10.89
N MET A 194 8.82 4.20 -11.45
CA MET A 194 8.22 4.61 -12.72
C MET A 194 7.59 6.00 -12.65
N PHE A 195 6.92 6.33 -11.53
CA PHE A 195 6.38 7.66 -11.35
C PHE A 195 7.50 8.70 -11.29
N VAL A 196 8.62 8.41 -10.62
CA VAL A 196 9.77 9.31 -10.60
C VAL A 196 10.44 9.43 -11.98
N GLU A 197 10.61 8.31 -12.69
CA GLU A 197 11.23 8.19 -14.01
C GLU A 197 10.43 8.91 -15.11
N GLU A 198 9.12 8.67 -15.17
CA GLU A 198 8.27 9.17 -16.25
C GLU A 198 7.73 10.57 -15.97
N VAL A 199 7.48 10.88 -14.70
CA VAL A 199 6.75 12.09 -14.30
C VAL A 199 7.64 13.09 -13.59
N ALA A 200 8.57 12.66 -12.73
CA ALA A 200 9.19 13.58 -11.79
C ALA A 200 10.54 14.14 -12.26
N PHE A 201 11.53 13.34 -12.74
CA PHE A 201 12.92 13.85 -12.65
C PHE A 201 14.04 13.50 -13.67
N PRO A 202 14.01 12.53 -14.60
CA PRO A 202 15.14 12.32 -15.52
C PRO A 202 15.10 13.23 -16.76
N SER A 203 13.92 13.52 -17.28
CA SER A 203 13.76 14.16 -18.60
C SER A 203 14.17 15.64 -18.60
N TYR A 204 14.04 16.30 -17.46
CA TYR A 204 14.17 17.75 -17.30
C TYR A 204 15.63 18.24 -17.20
N TRP A 205 16.48 17.56 -16.42
CA TRP A 205 17.90 17.97 -16.26
C TRP A 205 18.76 17.68 -17.49
N ASN A 206 18.23 16.93 -18.45
CA ASN A 206 18.83 16.72 -19.76
C ASN A 206 18.46 17.82 -20.77
N LEU A 207 17.55 18.74 -20.42
CA LEU A 207 17.18 19.86 -21.26
C LEU A 207 18.16 21.02 -21.04
N ASP A 208 18.67 21.56 -22.13
CA ASP A 208 19.48 22.76 -22.13
C ASP A 208 18.56 23.96 -21.82
N LEU A 209 18.44 24.33 -20.53
CA LEU A 209 17.59 25.45 -20.08
C LEU A 209 17.94 26.76 -20.79
N ASP A 210 19.21 26.93 -21.17
CA ASP A 210 19.69 28.14 -21.83
C ASP A 210 19.25 28.19 -23.31
N LYS A 211 18.78 27.07 -23.88
CA LYS A 211 18.24 26.98 -25.25
C LYS A 211 16.74 26.70 -25.32
N SER A 212 16.14 26.27 -24.22
CA SER A 212 14.72 25.92 -24.17
C SER A 212 13.93 26.99 -23.45
N SER A 213 12.93 27.56 -24.13
CA SER A 213 11.91 28.40 -23.51
C SER A 213 10.99 27.52 -22.66
N LEU A 214 11.51 26.98 -21.55
CA LEU A 214 10.74 26.21 -20.61
C LEU A 214 9.76 27.15 -19.91
N LEU A 215 8.48 26.95 -20.20
CA LEU A 215 7.39 27.64 -19.54
C LEU A 215 7.29 27.08 -18.12
N LEU A 216 7.92 27.76 -17.17
CA LEU A 216 7.75 27.50 -15.74
C LEU A 216 6.31 27.82 -15.34
N VAL A 217 5.68 26.93 -14.57
CA VAL A 217 4.34 27.17 -14.00
C VAL A 217 4.54 27.79 -12.62
N ASN A 218 4.31 29.09 -12.50
CA ASN A 218 4.55 29.86 -11.28
C ASN A 218 6.00 29.72 -10.74
N GLY A 219 7.00 29.70 -11.62
CA GLY A 219 8.41 29.55 -11.24
C GLY A 219 8.86 28.11 -10.95
N VAL A 220 7.96 27.13 -11.08
CA VAL A 220 8.22 25.72 -10.81
C VAL A 220 8.25 24.92 -12.10
N HIS A 221 9.09 23.89 -12.14
CA HIS A 221 9.06 22.98 -13.27
C HIS A 221 7.70 22.24 -13.37
N PRO A 222 7.07 22.17 -14.56
CA PRO A 222 5.76 21.52 -14.75
C PRO A 222 5.72 20.06 -14.30
N ALA A 223 6.84 19.33 -14.35
CA ALA A 223 6.94 17.94 -13.87
C ALA A 223 6.68 17.83 -12.35
N ILE A 224 7.21 18.77 -11.56
CA ILE A 224 7.02 18.81 -10.10
C ILE A 224 5.56 19.16 -9.79
N TYR A 225 4.99 20.10 -10.56
CA TYR A 225 3.57 20.43 -10.44
C TYR A 225 2.67 19.24 -10.80
N PHE A 226 2.95 18.55 -11.91
CA PHE A 226 2.19 17.37 -12.34
C PHE A 226 2.33 16.20 -11.35
N CYS A 227 3.55 15.96 -10.84
CA CYS A 227 3.83 15.02 -9.77
C CYS A 227 2.93 15.31 -8.56
N PHE A 228 2.94 16.55 -8.09
CA PHE A 228 2.10 16.98 -6.97
C PHE A 228 0.60 16.79 -7.25
N MET A 229 0.11 17.28 -8.39
CA MET A 229 -1.30 17.15 -8.77
C MET A 229 -1.74 15.69 -8.87
N SER A 230 -0.88 14.81 -9.36
CA SER A 230 -1.17 13.39 -9.51
C SER A 230 -1.19 12.67 -8.15
N LEU A 231 -0.26 13.01 -7.24
CA LEU A 231 -0.27 12.51 -5.87
C LEU A 231 -1.49 13.02 -5.09
N VAL A 232 -1.85 14.30 -5.23
CA VAL A 232 -3.07 14.86 -4.65
C VAL A 232 -4.30 14.10 -5.14
N ARG A 233 -4.41 13.83 -6.44
CA ARG A 233 -5.53 13.03 -6.99
C ARG A 233 -5.54 11.61 -6.49
N LEU A 234 -4.37 10.99 -6.33
CA LEU A 234 -4.24 9.65 -5.78
C LEU A 234 -4.75 9.60 -4.33
N VAL A 235 -4.34 10.57 -3.51
CA VAL A 235 -4.80 10.73 -2.12
C VAL A 235 -6.30 11.01 -2.07
N GLN A 236 -6.81 11.89 -2.94
CA GLN A 236 -8.24 12.21 -3.03
C GLN A 236 -9.10 10.99 -3.39
N TRP A 237 -8.67 10.20 -4.38
CA TRP A 237 -9.36 8.98 -4.78
C TRP A 237 -9.45 7.96 -3.63
N CYS A 238 -8.45 7.95 -2.75
CA CYS A 238 -8.47 7.14 -1.53
C CYS A 238 -9.40 7.74 -0.47
N GLY A 239 -9.30 9.04 -0.20
CA GLY A 239 -10.09 9.74 0.82
C GLY A 239 -11.59 9.83 0.54
N TYR A 240 -12.02 9.75 -0.71
CA TYR A 240 -13.45 9.76 -1.09
C TYR A 240 -14.18 8.45 -0.71
N ARG A 241 -13.46 7.40 -0.33
CA ARG A 241 -14.08 6.11 0.03
C ARG A 241 -14.46 6.13 1.51
N VAL A 242 -15.64 6.66 1.75
CA VAL A 242 -16.36 6.67 3.03
C VAL A 242 -16.48 5.22 3.53
N HIS A 243 -15.56 4.84 4.40
CA HIS A 243 -15.51 3.60 5.19
C HIS A 243 -15.05 2.33 4.43
N MET A 244 -14.05 1.64 5.00
CA MET A 244 -13.62 0.25 4.74
C MET A 244 -12.40 -0.04 3.85
N ILE A 245 -11.60 0.95 3.46
CA ILE A 245 -10.37 0.69 2.69
C ILE A 245 -9.11 1.10 3.47
N ASP A 246 -8.13 0.20 3.47
CA ASP A 246 -6.80 0.41 4.03
C ASP A 246 -5.95 1.27 3.08
N ASP A 247 -5.62 2.48 3.49
CA ASP A 247 -4.88 3.47 2.69
C ASP A 247 -3.37 3.21 2.63
N VAL A 248 -2.85 2.25 3.40
CA VAL A 248 -1.39 2.08 3.55
C VAL A 248 -0.66 1.84 2.25
N PRO A 249 -1.14 1.05 1.26
CA PRO A 249 -0.44 0.92 -0.01
C PRO A 249 -0.30 2.27 -0.72
N CYS A 250 -1.32 3.13 -0.65
CA CYS A 250 -1.24 4.48 -1.18
C CYS A 250 -0.21 5.32 -0.41
N ARG A 251 -0.21 5.24 0.93
CA ARG A 251 0.76 5.97 1.78
C ARG A 251 2.19 5.54 1.49
N GLN A 252 2.43 4.24 1.27
CA GLN A 252 3.73 3.68 0.91
C GLN A 252 4.20 4.17 -0.46
N ILE A 253 3.34 4.15 -1.48
CA ILE A 253 3.68 4.69 -2.80
C ILE A 253 4.03 6.18 -2.69
N VAL A 254 3.20 6.98 -2.02
CA VAL A 254 3.48 8.41 -1.84
C VAL A 254 4.81 8.62 -1.10
N ALA A 255 5.09 7.84 -0.05
CA ALA A 255 6.36 7.91 0.67
C ALA A 255 7.55 7.61 -0.25
N HIS A 256 7.52 6.51 -1.00
CA HIS A 256 8.61 6.11 -1.89
C HIS A 256 8.80 7.08 -3.07
N VAL A 257 7.74 7.72 -3.56
CA VAL A 257 7.87 8.78 -4.58
C VAL A 257 8.65 9.97 -4.03
N TRP A 258 8.34 10.41 -2.80
CA TRP A 258 9.07 11.51 -2.15
C TRP A 258 10.51 11.13 -1.82
N GLU A 259 10.72 9.93 -1.28
CA GLU A 259 12.04 9.39 -0.96
C GLU A 259 12.91 9.31 -2.22
N SER A 260 12.44 8.57 -3.24
CA SER A 260 13.19 8.32 -4.47
C SER A 260 13.41 9.61 -5.25
N GLY A 261 12.39 10.47 -5.34
CA GLY A 261 12.53 11.77 -5.99
C GLY A 261 13.58 12.65 -5.30
N ALA A 262 13.61 12.67 -3.97
CA ALA A 262 14.64 13.41 -3.23
C ALA A 262 16.05 12.90 -3.52
N LEU A 263 16.23 11.57 -3.53
CA LEU A 263 17.52 10.94 -3.83
C LEU A 263 17.99 11.22 -5.25
N VAL A 264 17.09 11.18 -6.24
CA VAL A 264 17.42 11.48 -7.64
C VAL A 264 17.87 12.93 -7.79
N VAL A 265 17.16 13.89 -7.18
CA VAL A 265 17.56 15.31 -7.26
C VAL A 265 18.87 15.57 -6.51
N ALA A 266 19.09 14.91 -5.37
CA ALA A 266 20.35 14.97 -4.64
C ALA A 266 21.53 14.50 -5.52
N ALA A 267 21.38 13.36 -6.18
CA ALA A 267 22.40 12.81 -7.08
C ALA A 267 22.69 13.76 -8.25
N VAL A 268 21.65 14.36 -8.85
CA VAL A 268 21.83 15.36 -9.92
C VAL A 268 22.64 16.57 -9.43
N ALA A 269 22.36 17.07 -8.21
CA ALA A 269 23.09 18.18 -7.63
C ALA A 269 24.57 17.85 -7.38
N GLU A 270 24.87 16.60 -7.03
CA GLU A 270 26.21 16.10 -6.75
C GLU A 270 27.04 15.83 -8.02
N GLU A 271 26.42 15.24 -9.04
CA GLU A 271 27.15 14.64 -10.17
C GLU A 271 27.23 15.55 -11.41
N ARG A 272 26.34 16.54 -11.57
CA ARG A 272 26.29 17.35 -12.80
C ARG A 272 26.93 18.71 -12.66
N GLU A 273 27.65 19.12 -13.70
CA GLU A 273 28.02 20.52 -13.93
C GLU A 273 26.79 21.35 -14.30
N LEU A 274 26.47 22.38 -13.49
CA LEU A 274 25.26 23.19 -13.64
C LEU A 274 25.62 24.65 -13.92
N SER A 275 24.98 25.23 -14.92
CA SER A 275 25.01 26.68 -15.15
C SER A 275 24.36 27.44 -14.00
N GLU A 276 24.61 28.75 -13.89
CA GLU A 276 23.99 29.58 -12.84
C GLU A 276 22.46 29.65 -12.95
N SER A 277 21.91 29.56 -14.17
CA SER A 277 20.46 29.44 -14.40
C SER A 277 19.91 28.12 -13.85
N LEU A 278 20.59 27.00 -14.15
CA LEU A 278 20.26 25.67 -13.63
C LEU A 278 20.37 25.58 -12.11
N LYS A 279 21.37 26.22 -11.50
CA LYS A 279 21.53 26.29 -10.04
C LYS A 279 20.35 27.00 -9.37
N LYS A 280 19.91 28.15 -9.90
CA LYS A 280 18.75 28.88 -9.37
C LYS A 280 17.47 28.05 -9.49
N GLN A 281 17.27 27.37 -10.60
CA GLN A 281 16.10 26.52 -10.79
C GLN A 281 16.15 25.26 -9.90
N LEU A 282 17.33 24.66 -9.70
CA LEU A 282 17.54 23.57 -8.75
C LEU A 282 17.12 23.96 -7.34
N GLN A 283 17.50 25.17 -6.92
CA GLN A 283 17.13 25.71 -5.63
C GLN A 283 15.61 25.86 -5.49
N LEU A 284 14.95 26.45 -6.48
CA LEU A 284 13.50 26.61 -6.51
C LEU A 284 12.81 25.25 -6.45
N ASP A 285 13.12 24.35 -7.39
CA ASP A 285 12.52 23.03 -7.51
C ASP A 285 12.68 22.20 -6.21
N THR A 286 13.86 22.25 -5.59
CA THR A 286 14.15 21.58 -4.32
C THR A 286 13.26 22.09 -3.20
N MET A 287 13.16 23.41 -3.04
CA MET A 287 12.33 23.99 -1.97
C MET A 287 10.85 23.64 -2.16
N HIS A 288 10.39 23.60 -3.40
CA HIS A 288 9.01 23.22 -3.75
C HIS A 288 8.75 21.74 -3.46
N PHE A 289 9.65 20.87 -3.88
CA PHE A 289 9.57 19.44 -3.62
C PHE A 289 9.50 19.15 -2.11
N VAL A 290 10.36 19.79 -1.34
CA VAL A 290 10.38 19.64 0.12
C VAL A 290 9.10 20.19 0.76
N LEU A 291 8.60 21.35 0.34
CA LEU A 291 7.33 21.90 0.83
C LEU A 291 6.17 20.92 0.56
N PHE A 292 6.12 20.34 -0.63
CA PHE A 292 5.08 19.38 -0.99
C PHE A 292 5.12 18.10 -0.16
N ALA A 293 6.30 17.50 0.01
CA ALA A 293 6.47 16.33 0.85
C ALA A 293 6.00 16.58 2.29
N ARG A 294 6.28 17.77 2.84
CA ARG A 294 5.81 18.18 4.19
C ARG A 294 4.30 18.24 4.28
N MET A 295 3.61 18.80 3.28
CA MET A 295 2.15 18.90 3.30
C MET A 295 1.46 17.53 3.34
N PHE A 296 2.09 16.50 2.79
CA PHE A 296 1.60 15.12 2.84
C PHE A 296 2.06 14.32 4.07
N ARG A 297 2.87 14.88 4.96
CA ARG A 297 3.42 14.17 6.13
C ARG A 297 2.35 13.47 6.95
N LYS A 298 1.23 14.16 7.23
CA LYS A 298 0.12 13.59 8.03
C LYS A 298 -0.56 12.43 7.30
N PHE A 299 -0.73 12.55 5.99
CA PHE A 299 -1.31 11.47 5.18
C PHE A 299 -0.40 10.25 5.14
N VAL A 300 0.90 10.44 4.86
CA VAL A 300 1.90 9.36 4.81
C VAL A 300 2.02 8.65 6.17
N GLY A 301 1.97 9.42 7.26
CA GLY A 301 2.08 8.92 8.62
C GLY A 301 3.54 8.76 9.07
N GLU A 302 3.77 8.94 10.37
CA GLU A 302 5.11 9.05 10.96
C GLU A 302 6.02 7.85 10.65
N ARG A 303 5.46 6.63 10.67
CA ARG A 303 6.20 5.38 10.42
C ARG A 303 6.90 5.36 9.07
N LEU A 304 6.22 5.82 8.01
CA LEU A 304 6.77 5.83 6.65
C LEU A 304 7.57 7.11 6.37
N PHE A 305 7.21 8.19 7.04
CA PHE A 305 7.79 9.50 6.79
C PHE A 305 9.22 9.66 7.33
N GLY A 306 9.66 8.83 8.29
CA GLY A 306 11.04 8.86 8.78
C GLY A 306 12.08 8.72 7.66
N VAL A 307 11.89 7.76 6.76
CA VAL A 307 12.79 7.54 5.61
C VAL A 307 12.72 8.70 4.62
N VAL A 308 11.51 9.23 4.36
CA VAL A 308 11.31 10.42 3.53
C VAL A 308 12.08 11.62 4.09
N SER A 309 12.02 11.85 5.41
CA SER A 309 12.74 12.93 6.09
C SER A 309 14.25 12.86 5.85
N CYS A 310 14.85 11.68 6.03
CA CYS A 310 16.27 11.45 5.78
C CYS A 310 16.66 11.77 4.33
N SER A 311 15.85 11.36 3.36
CA SER A 311 16.11 11.63 1.93
C SER A 311 15.95 13.11 1.58
N LEU A 312 14.98 13.81 2.17
CA LEU A 312 14.80 15.27 2.01
C LEU A 312 15.95 16.08 2.64
N LEU A 313 16.46 15.63 3.79
CA LEU A 313 17.66 16.19 4.42
C LEU A 313 18.86 16.07 3.48
N ARG A 314 19.13 14.87 2.98
CA ARG A 314 20.20 14.63 2.00
C ARG A 314 20.07 15.53 0.78
N LEU A 315 18.88 15.59 0.18
CA LEU A 315 18.58 16.50 -0.94
C LEU A 315 18.99 17.93 -0.63
N LEU A 316 18.53 18.45 0.51
CA LEU A 316 18.80 19.82 0.90
C LEU A 316 20.30 20.07 1.10
N GLU A 317 21.03 19.14 1.74
CA GLU A 317 22.48 19.24 1.87
C GLU A 317 23.21 19.24 0.52
N SER A 318 22.87 18.31 -0.37
CA SER A 318 23.49 18.17 -1.69
C SER A 318 23.30 19.46 -2.51
N VAL A 319 22.09 20.02 -2.48
CA VAL A 319 21.76 21.28 -3.17
C VAL A 319 22.48 22.46 -2.51
N ALA A 320 22.52 22.53 -1.18
CA ALA A 320 23.23 23.61 -0.47
C ALA A 320 24.70 23.67 -0.84
N ARG A 321 25.41 22.51 -0.80
CA ARG A 321 26.81 22.41 -1.20
C ARG A 321 27.00 22.85 -2.65
N ARG A 322 26.06 22.48 -3.53
CA ARG A 322 26.14 22.84 -4.95
C ARG A 322 25.98 24.34 -5.22
N LEU A 323 25.24 25.03 -4.37
CA LEU A 323 24.96 26.47 -4.47
C LEU A 323 26.02 27.35 -3.79
N GLN A 324 26.98 26.78 -3.06
CA GLN A 324 28.01 27.58 -2.41
C GLN A 324 28.95 28.23 -3.44
N PRO A 325 29.25 29.53 -3.29
CA PRO A 325 30.05 30.29 -4.26
C PRO A 325 31.55 29.94 -4.27
N ASN A 326 32.05 29.11 -3.34
CA ASN A 326 33.42 28.59 -3.35
C ASN A 326 33.57 27.32 -2.49
N PRO A 327 34.19 26.23 -3.00
CA PRO A 327 34.47 25.02 -2.21
C PRO A 327 35.61 25.19 -1.18
N ASP A 328 36.39 26.27 -1.25
CA ASP A 328 37.58 26.48 -0.42
C ASP A 328 37.33 27.14 0.95
N SER A 329 36.08 27.54 1.27
CA SER A 329 35.75 27.98 2.63
C SER A 329 35.56 26.74 3.51
N SER A 330 36.62 26.34 4.20
CA SER A 330 36.73 25.24 5.17
C SER A 330 35.83 25.35 6.42
N GLY A 331 34.74 26.11 6.35
CA GLY A 331 33.68 26.03 7.34
C GLY A 331 32.99 24.69 7.17
N VAL A 332 33.25 23.74 8.07
CA VAL A 332 32.48 22.50 8.17
C VAL A 332 31.02 22.90 8.33
N PHE A 333 30.26 22.84 7.24
CA PHE A 333 28.81 22.94 7.31
C PHE A 333 28.34 21.65 7.97
N ILE A 334 28.12 21.71 9.28
CA ILE A 334 27.46 20.65 10.05
C ILE A 334 25.99 21.02 10.06
N PRO A 335 25.15 20.45 9.16
CA PRO A 335 23.72 20.61 9.28
C PRO A 335 23.30 19.99 10.61
N THR A 336 22.86 20.83 11.55
CA THR A 336 22.25 20.36 12.79
C THR A 336 20.85 19.86 12.45
N THR A 337 20.73 18.53 12.34
CA THR A 337 19.47 17.80 12.09
C THR A 337 18.35 18.29 13.00
N ASP A 338 18.63 18.57 14.27
CA ASP A 338 17.64 19.04 15.25
C ASP A 338 17.10 20.46 14.96
N ALA A 339 17.96 21.38 14.51
CA ALA A 339 17.56 22.74 14.17
C ALA A 339 16.79 22.78 12.84
N PHE A 340 17.20 21.93 11.90
CA PHE A 340 16.48 21.68 10.66
C PHE A 340 15.12 21.01 10.94
N GLU A 341 15.07 20.05 11.86
CA GLU A 341 13.84 19.40 12.31
C GLU A 341 12.89 20.35 13.06
N MET A 342 13.40 21.43 13.64
CA MET A 342 12.58 22.46 14.27
C MET A 342 12.13 23.58 13.31
N ASP A 343 12.99 24.08 12.43
CA ASP A 343 12.67 25.29 11.63
C ASP A 343 11.81 25.00 10.39
N ILE A 344 12.00 23.82 9.80
CA ILE A 344 11.33 23.39 8.57
C ILE A 344 9.96 22.73 8.85
N TRP A 345 9.77 22.17 10.05
CA TRP A 345 8.61 21.34 10.40
C TRP A 345 7.57 22.01 11.29
N ASN A 346 7.78 23.28 11.66
CA ASN A 346 6.83 24.09 12.44
C ASN A 346 5.65 24.65 11.61
N VAL A 347 5.48 24.21 10.36
CA VAL A 347 4.27 24.49 9.57
C VAL A 347 3.30 23.33 9.73
N PRO A 348 2.07 23.57 10.20
CA PRO A 348 1.08 22.50 10.37
C PRO A 348 0.87 21.76 9.03
N PRO A 349 0.91 20.41 9.01
CA PRO A 349 0.55 19.66 7.82
C PRO A 349 -0.93 19.88 7.48
N VAL A 350 -1.30 19.70 6.22
CA VAL A 350 -2.69 19.84 5.79
C VAL A 350 -3.52 18.69 6.35
N GLU A 351 -4.64 19.01 6.99
CA GLU A 351 -5.57 18.05 7.57
C GLU A 351 -6.36 17.29 6.50
N ALA A 352 -6.67 16.01 6.75
CA ALA A 352 -7.48 15.18 5.85
C ALA A 352 -8.80 15.85 5.43
N SER A 353 -9.41 16.61 6.33
CA SER A 353 -10.63 17.39 6.09
C SER A 353 -10.43 18.59 5.15
N GLU A 354 -9.25 19.22 5.17
CA GLU A 354 -8.89 20.32 4.27
C GLU A 354 -8.68 19.80 2.84
N TRP A 355 -8.15 18.57 2.71
CA TRP A 355 -8.08 17.88 1.42
C TRP A 355 -9.47 17.52 0.87
N ALA A 356 -10.40 17.10 1.73
CA ALA A 356 -11.75 16.72 1.34
C ALA A 356 -12.66 17.91 0.96
N GLY A 357 -12.42 19.10 1.53
CA GLY A 357 -13.26 20.30 1.33
C GLY A 357 -13.19 20.98 -0.06
N THR A 358 -12.29 20.52 -0.93
CA THR A 358 -12.09 21.02 -2.30
C THR A 358 -13.03 20.39 -3.34
N PHE A 359 -13.84 19.41 -2.95
CA PHE A 359 -14.80 18.72 -3.82
C PHE A 359 -16.16 18.61 -3.14
N ASP A 360 -17.25 18.59 -3.92
CA ASP A 360 -18.57 18.32 -3.36
C ASP A 360 -18.75 16.82 -3.05
N ALA A 361 -19.84 16.48 -2.34
CA ALA A 361 -20.20 15.11 -1.95
C ALA A 361 -20.43 14.14 -3.14
N ASN A 362 -20.31 14.62 -4.38
CA ASN A 362 -20.43 13.84 -5.61
C ASN A 362 -19.11 13.70 -6.39
N GLY A 363 -17.98 14.12 -5.79
CA GLY A 363 -16.65 14.04 -6.40
C GLY A 363 -16.46 15.03 -7.55
N ARG A 364 -17.37 16.02 -7.71
CA ARG A 364 -17.19 17.09 -8.68
C ARG A 364 -16.26 18.14 -8.09
N LYS A 365 -15.31 18.62 -8.91
CA LYS A 365 -14.45 19.76 -8.57
C LYS A 365 -15.33 20.93 -8.13
N LYS A 366 -15.09 21.52 -6.96
CA LYS A 366 -15.37 22.95 -6.82
C LYS A 366 -14.55 23.66 -7.89
N THR A 367 -15.16 24.62 -8.55
CA THR A 367 -14.79 25.17 -9.87
C THR A 367 -13.38 25.72 -10.05
N ASP A 368 -12.53 25.72 -9.02
CA ASP A 368 -11.15 26.19 -9.12
C ASP A 368 -10.19 25.01 -9.10
N ALA A 369 -9.35 24.93 -10.13
CA ALA A 369 -8.22 24.00 -10.15
C ALA A 369 -7.44 24.18 -8.85
N PHE A 370 -7.23 23.09 -8.11
CA PHE A 370 -6.44 23.12 -6.89
C PHE A 370 -5.11 23.84 -7.15
N VAL A 371 -4.95 25.01 -6.53
CA VAL A 371 -3.76 25.85 -6.65
C VAL A 371 -2.91 25.55 -5.41
N PRO A 372 -1.78 24.84 -5.58
CA PRO A 372 -0.88 24.49 -4.49
C PRO A 372 -0.38 25.69 -3.69
N TRP A 373 -0.50 26.89 -4.28
CA TRP A 373 0.04 28.17 -3.85
C TRP A 373 -1.03 29.16 -3.38
N SER A 374 -2.30 28.75 -3.27
CA SER A 374 -3.33 29.65 -2.75
C SER A 374 -3.04 29.97 -1.29
N GLU A 375 -3.19 31.24 -0.89
CA GLU A 375 -3.01 31.67 0.51
C GLU A 375 -4.00 30.96 1.46
N GLU A 376 -5.11 30.48 0.91
CA GLU A 376 -6.14 29.69 1.60
C GLU A 376 -5.68 28.25 1.88
N PHE A 377 -4.87 27.66 0.98
CA PHE A 377 -4.35 26.29 1.13
C PHE A 377 -3.02 26.26 1.90
N ILE A 378 -2.12 27.20 1.62
CA ILE A 378 -0.91 27.40 2.41
C ILE A 378 -1.20 28.55 3.39
N ARG A 379 -1.78 28.25 4.55
CA ARG A 379 -2.19 29.28 5.54
C ARG A 379 -1.07 30.31 5.81
N ALA A 380 -1.24 31.53 5.29
CA ALA A 380 -0.49 32.73 5.63
C ALA A 380 -0.56 32.95 7.15
N PRO A 381 0.52 32.85 7.95
CA PRO A 381 1.84 33.48 7.84
C PRO A 381 3.03 32.48 7.85
N TYR A 382 2.76 31.17 7.92
CA TYR A 382 3.76 30.11 8.03
C TYR A 382 4.46 29.81 6.70
N VAL A 383 3.83 30.17 5.58
CA VAL A 383 4.42 30.16 4.24
C VAL A 383 5.70 31.00 4.17
N ARG A 384 5.68 32.18 4.80
CA ARG A 384 6.87 33.05 4.85
C ARG A 384 8.02 32.42 5.59
N LYS A 385 7.74 31.53 6.56
CA LYS A 385 8.75 30.79 7.34
C LYS A 385 9.20 29.51 6.62
N ALA A 386 8.30 28.79 5.94
CA ALA A 386 8.66 27.63 5.11
C ALA A 386 9.43 27.98 3.84
N GLN A 387 9.25 29.20 3.34
CA GLN A 387 10.07 29.82 2.28
C GLN A 387 11.43 30.30 2.79
N MET A 388 11.65 30.36 4.12
CA MET A 388 12.97 30.64 4.67
C MET A 388 13.70 29.30 4.87
N PRO A 389 14.94 29.14 4.36
CA PRO A 389 15.77 28.01 4.70
C PRO A 389 16.13 28.06 6.19
N PRO A 390 16.67 26.95 6.75
CA PRO A 390 17.13 26.89 8.12
C PRO A 390 18.07 28.04 8.47
N ASN A 391 18.03 28.47 9.73
CA ASN A 391 18.90 29.53 10.22
C ASN A 391 20.39 29.20 9.95
N GLY A 392 21.12 30.14 9.32
CA GLY A 392 22.55 30.01 9.01
C GLY A 392 22.89 29.68 7.54
N TRP A 393 21.89 29.46 6.68
CA TRP A 393 22.11 29.26 5.23
C TRP A 393 22.21 30.60 4.50
N GLN A 394 23.25 30.79 3.67
CA GLN A 394 23.31 31.91 2.73
C GLN A 394 22.31 31.66 1.59
N TYR A 395 21.29 32.52 1.44
CA TYR A 395 20.29 32.35 0.38
C TYR A 395 19.63 33.67 -0.05
N ILE A 396 19.04 33.66 -1.25
CA ILE A 396 18.15 34.71 -1.76
C ILE A 396 16.71 34.34 -1.37
N SER A 397 16.05 35.21 -0.59
CA SER A 397 14.64 35.09 -0.21
C SER A 397 13.73 34.71 -1.39
N PHE A 398 12.73 33.85 -1.17
CA PHE A 398 11.63 33.61 -2.12
C PHE A 398 10.93 34.88 -2.59
N ARG A 399 11.03 35.97 -1.82
CA ARG A 399 10.47 37.28 -2.18
C ARG A 399 11.38 38.07 -3.14
N ASN A 400 12.62 37.64 -3.28
CA ASN A 400 13.70 38.27 -4.03
C ASN A 400 14.17 37.40 -5.23
N LEU A 401 13.56 36.22 -5.40
CA LEU A 401 13.51 35.45 -6.65
C LEU A 401 12.22 35.85 -7.38
#